data_AF-A0A6P3UL47-F1
#
_entry.id   AF-A0A6P3UL47-F1
#
_cell.length_a   1.000
_cell.length_b   1.000
_cell.length_c   1.000
_cell.angle_alpha   90.00
_cell.angle_beta   90.00
_cell.angle_gamma   90.00
#
_symmetry.space_group_name_H-M   'P 1'
#
loop_
_entity.id
_entity.type
_entity.pdbx_description
1 polymer ?
#
loop_
_entity_poly.entity_id
_entity_poly.type
_entity_poly.pdbx_seq_one_letter_code
_entity_poly.pdbx_strand_id
1 'polypeptide(L)'
;MTKTIKLQMSWQKVYLAVGLFGVLLLLTNADNSVHILSKYQQLVTSTALNWLPRAYYDSSKEIVIGGFAIEESEDNSFNNQAEKSERRRPLYVCRVLHTAVWVAGSQKGDEQRCTVTIHGNVQSYDKYDLLENVDSAARVNWEHWDKYKNTPVGAVAMEKMFIARHPAKTDKNASSPRYTHYIGTLNKRILGSISYVKDDGTEETAKDGDVLVETEPTSYDLENVKLNWPKMRVVNRTSLELDNATIVNDGTENATIAKAFGYKYKYSIYWGQGHAILKGLNTSIKLTNGTALSNIMWGTKETSNNTDIYTVKINLLPGTGINVSLVANYTSMEVPYSGKLISHYEDGETRSRQISGIRAEESMFDVKPIFGPIYFLANYSLVPTTTIPPTTEPSTTATPQNVSNDVRQDYGTEESEHHDENMIIPRKKSDLSNMQSDDGGPLSLKNKVEVTYSGASSLLRLNVGLPLLISLLTVVNKIT
;
A
#
# COMPACT_ATOMS: atom_id res chain seq x y z
N MET A 1 -6.42 54.38 -39.45
CA MET A 1 -7.88 54.17 -39.59
C MET A 1 -8.13 52.68 -39.54
N THR A 2 -8.84 52.22 -38.52
CA THR A 2 -9.09 50.83 -38.11
C THR A 2 -10.11 50.11 -38.99
N LYS A 3 -9.95 48.79 -39.20
CA LYS A 3 -11.00 47.74 -39.08
C LYS A 3 -10.44 46.35 -39.46
N THR A 4 -10.24 45.43 -38.51
CA THR A 4 -11.16 44.40 -37.95
C THR A 4 -11.05 43.04 -38.67
N ILE A 5 -10.51 42.09 -37.92
CA ILE A 5 -10.34 40.66 -38.19
C ILE A 5 -11.71 39.97 -38.27
N LYS A 6 -11.92 39.08 -39.25
CA LYS A 6 -13.01 38.10 -39.22
C LYS A 6 -12.45 36.69 -39.23
N LEU A 7 -12.77 35.99 -38.16
CA LEU A 7 -12.49 34.60 -37.84
C LEU A 7 -13.25 33.69 -38.81
N GLN A 8 -12.55 32.86 -39.59
CA GLN A 8 -13.17 31.72 -40.25
C GLN A 8 -12.26 30.50 -40.05
N MET A 9 -12.59 29.77 -38.98
CA MET A 9 -11.96 28.54 -38.57
C MET A 9 -13.05 27.47 -38.46
N SER A 10 -12.66 26.22 -38.66
CA SER A 10 -13.39 25.00 -38.26
C SER A 10 -14.27 24.33 -39.32
N TRP A 11 -13.70 23.31 -39.98
CA TRP A 11 -14.42 22.04 -40.25
C TRP A 11 -13.43 20.89 -40.51
N GLN A 12 -12.27 21.14 -41.12
CA GLN A 12 -11.22 20.11 -41.28
C GLN A 12 -10.62 19.62 -39.94
N LYS A 13 -10.62 20.45 -38.89
CA LYS A 13 -10.15 20.05 -37.55
C LYS A 13 -11.12 19.11 -36.83
N VAL A 14 -12.40 19.09 -37.21
CA VAL A 14 -13.42 18.22 -36.61
C VAL A 14 -13.27 16.79 -37.13
N TYR A 15 -13.03 16.61 -38.43
CA TYR A 15 -12.84 15.28 -39.02
C TYR A 15 -11.56 14.58 -38.56
N LEU A 16 -10.48 15.34 -38.34
CA LEU A 16 -9.25 14.81 -37.72
C LEU A 16 -9.47 14.40 -36.25
N ALA A 17 -10.26 15.16 -35.48
CA ALA A 17 -10.57 14.83 -34.09
C ALA A 17 -11.50 13.62 -33.96
N VAL A 18 -12.48 13.46 -34.84
CA VAL A 18 -13.38 12.29 -34.87
C VAL A 18 -12.64 11.03 -35.33
N GLY A 19 -11.73 11.16 -36.31
CA GLY A 19 -10.87 10.05 -36.74
C GLY A 19 -9.88 9.59 -35.66
N LEU A 20 -9.30 10.54 -34.90
CA LEU A 20 -8.43 10.21 -33.76
C LEU A 20 -9.21 9.56 -32.60
N PHE A 21 -10.46 9.98 -32.35
CA PHE A 21 -11.34 9.33 -31.37
C PHE A 21 -11.73 7.91 -31.79
N GLY A 22 -11.90 7.68 -33.09
CA GLY A 22 -12.11 6.34 -33.66
C GLY A 22 -10.91 5.40 -33.48
N VAL A 23 -9.68 5.94 -33.50
CA VAL A 23 -8.45 5.17 -33.20
C VAL A 23 -8.21 5.04 -31.69
N LEU A 24 -8.63 6.01 -30.87
CA LEU A 24 -8.65 5.87 -29.41
C LEU A 24 -9.60 4.76 -28.92
N LEU A 25 -10.65 4.45 -29.68
CA LEU A 25 -11.54 3.31 -29.42
C LEU A 25 -10.98 1.96 -29.92
N LEU A 26 -9.91 1.96 -30.75
CA LEU A 26 -9.16 0.75 -31.11
C LEU A 26 -8.10 0.37 -30.05
N LEU A 27 -7.90 1.23 -29.04
CA LEU A 27 -7.21 0.92 -27.79
C LEU A 27 -8.22 0.38 -26.76
N THR A 28 -9.00 -0.64 -27.12
CA THR A 28 -9.53 -1.54 -26.10
C THR A 28 -8.32 -2.26 -25.50
N ASN A 29 -7.75 -1.69 -24.44
CA ASN A 29 -6.87 -2.45 -23.57
C ASN A 29 -7.59 -3.77 -23.27
N ALA A 30 -6.95 -4.89 -23.56
CA ALA A 30 -7.43 -6.19 -23.12
C ALA A 30 -7.75 -6.08 -21.63
N ASP A 31 -8.95 -6.52 -21.25
CA ASP A 31 -9.37 -6.49 -19.86
C ASP A 31 -8.49 -7.48 -19.08
N ASN A 32 -7.42 -6.93 -18.49
CA ASN A 32 -6.49 -7.71 -17.69
C ASN A 32 -7.11 -8.11 -16.34
N SER A 33 -8.28 -7.56 -15.99
CA SER A 33 -8.90 -7.85 -14.71
C SER A 33 -9.45 -9.28 -14.67
N VAL A 34 -9.18 -9.96 -13.55
CA VAL A 34 -9.77 -11.27 -13.25
C VAL A 34 -11.06 -11.05 -12.49
N HIS A 35 -12.08 -11.87 -12.76
CA HIS A 35 -13.33 -11.82 -12.03
C HIS A 35 -13.50 -13.05 -11.15
N ILE A 36 -14.17 -12.88 -10.02
CA ILE A 36 -14.51 -13.97 -9.10
C ILE A 36 -15.99 -13.91 -8.77
N LEU A 37 -16.58 -15.07 -8.46
CA LEU A 37 -17.98 -15.19 -8.10
C LEU A 37 -18.22 -14.77 -6.65
N SER A 38 -18.90 -13.66 -6.40
CA SER A 38 -19.23 -13.22 -5.04
C SER A 38 -20.30 -14.08 -4.38
N LYS A 39 -20.46 -13.92 -3.05
CA LYS A 39 -21.55 -14.53 -2.25
C LYS A 39 -22.95 -14.22 -2.80
N TYR A 40 -23.11 -13.10 -3.51
CA TYR A 40 -24.37 -12.68 -4.14
C TYR A 40 -24.56 -13.20 -5.58
N GLN A 41 -23.74 -14.17 -6.02
CA GLN A 41 -23.77 -14.75 -7.38
C GLN A 41 -23.51 -13.71 -8.48
N GLN A 42 -22.80 -12.63 -8.15
CA GLN A 42 -22.36 -11.61 -9.08
C GLN A 42 -20.85 -11.69 -9.27
N LEU A 43 -20.38 -11.40 -10.47
CA LEU A 43 -18.95 -11.33 -10.76
C LEU A 43 -18.39 -10.01 -10.25
N VAL A 44 -17.34 -10.11 -9.44
CA VAL A 44 -16.59 -8.96 -8.91
C VAL A 44 -15.14 -9.05 -9.34
N THR A 45 -14.47 -7.92 -9.50
CA THR A 45 -13.06 -7.88 -9.88
C THR A 45 -12.19 -8.34 -8.71
N SER A 46 -11.35 -9.34 -8.95
CA SER A 46 -10.31 -9.74 -8.01
C SER A 46 -9.31 -8.61 -7.82
N THR A 47 -8.88 -8.39 -6.58
CA THR A 47 -7.77 -7.48 -6.32
C THR A 47 -6.41 -8.15 -6.40
N ALA A 48 -6.34 -9.48 -6.31
CA ALA A 48 -5.09 -10.23 -6.15
C ALA A 48 -4.73 -11.13 -7.34
N LEU A 49 -5.66 -11.36 -8.27
CA LEU A 49 -5.43 -12.06 -9.51
C LEU A 49 -5.46 -11.10 -10.71
N ASN A 50 -4.61 -11.36 -11.69
CA ASN A 50 -4.51 -10.56 -12.89
C ASN A 50 -4.24 -11.44 -14.12
N TRP A 51 -4.76 -11.05 -15.27
CA TRP A 51 -4.40 -11.67 -16.55
C TRP A 51 -3.17 -10.97 -17.10
N LEU A 52 -2.09 -11.73 -17.23
CA LEU A 52 -0.80 -11.26 -17.70
C LEU A 52 -0.58 -11.73 -19.14
N PRO A 53 -0.62 -10.84 -20.14
CA PRO A 53 -0.27 -11.21 -21.50
C PRO A 53 1.12 -11.85 -21.54
N ARG A 54 1.27 -12.96 -22.26
CA ARG A 54 2.53 -13.72 -22.29
C ARG A 54 3.76 -12.86 -22.65
N ALA A 55 3.56 -11.84 -23.49
CA ALA A 55 4.61 -10.90 -23.89
C ALA A 55 5.24 -10.11 -22.72
N TYR A 56 4.53 -10.00 -21.59
CA TYR A 56 4.98 -9.30 -20.38
C TYR A 56 5.39 -10.26 -19.24
N TYR A 57 5.44 -11.56 -19.51
CA TYR A 57 5.86 -12.54 -18.52
C TYR A 57 7.36 -12.43 -18.20
N ASP A 58 7.67 -12.49 -16.91
CA ASP A 58 9.02 -12.61 -16.37
C ASP A 58 9.03 -13.72 -15.31
N SER A 59 10.19 -14.34 -15.09
CA SER A 59 10.37 -15.42 -14.12
C SER A 59 10.15 -15.00 -12.67
N SER A 60 10.14 -13.69 -12.38
CA SER A 60 9.78 -13.14 -11.08
C SER A 60 8.28 -13.19 -10.77
N LYS A 61 7.43 -13.45 -11.78
CA LYS A 61 5.97 -13.47 -11.63
C LYS A 61 5.47 -14.83 -11.17
N GLU A 62 4.58 -14.83 -10.18
CA GLU A 62 3.92 -16.04 -9.73
C GLU A 62 2.68 -16.34 -10.60
N ILE A 63 2.71 -17.47 -11.30
CA ILE A 63 1.63 -17.90 -12.18
C ILE A 63 0.88 -19.07 -11.54
N VAL A 64 -0.44 -19.05 -11.62
CA VAL A 64 -1.30 -20.09 -11.04
C VAL A 64 -1.08 -21.43 -11.73
N ILE A 65 -0.74 -22.43 -10.92
CA ILE A 65 -0.53 -23.81 -11.35
C ILE A 65 -1.86 -24.57 -11.29
N GLY A 66 -2.30 -25.12 -12.42
CA GLY A 66 -3.50 -25.96 -12.48
C GLY A 66 -3.24 -27.45 -12.39
N GLY A 67 -2.02 -27.88 -12.69
CA GLY A 67 -1.61 -29.28 -12.60
C GLY A 67 -0.12 -29.46 -12.85
N PHE A 68 0.28 -30.71 -13.03
CA PHE A 68 1.65 -31.10 -13.33
C PHE A 68 1.69 -32.13 -14.45
N ALA A 69 2.65 -32.00 -15.35
CA ALA A 69 3.08 -33.04 -16.27
C ALA A 69 4.11 -33.93 -15.58
N ILE A 70 3.91 -35.24 -15.67
CA ILE A 70 4.80 -36.27 -15.13
C ILE A 70 5.77 -36.65 -16.24
N GLU A 71 7.06 -36.38 -16.04
CA GLU A 71 8.09 -36.83 -16.99
C GLU A 71 8.57 -38.22 -16.61
N GLU A 72 8.50 -39.15 -17.56
CA GLU A 72 9.12 -40.46 -17.40
C GLU A 72 10.65 -40.28 -17.44
N SER A 73 11.34 -40.67 -16.37
CA SER A 73 12.80 -40.69 -16.34
C SER A 73 13.30 -41.80 -17.27
N GLU A 74 14.04 -41.45 -18.33
CA GLU A 74 14.65 -42.43 -19.25
C GLU A 74 15.80 -43.25 -18.63
N ASP A 75 16.23 -42.93 -17.39
CA ASP A 75 17.31 -43.65 -16.71
C ASP A 75 16.83 -44.94 -16.02
N ASN A 76 16.44 -45.94 -16.82
CA ASN A 76 16.41 -47.34 -16.38
C ASN A 76 17.79 -48.00 -16.55
N SER A 77 18.82 -47.41 -15.95
CA SER A 77 20.12 -48.05 -15.76
C SER A 77 20.47 -48.11 -14.29
N PHE A 78 20.11 -49.24 -13.69
CA PHE A 78 20.68 -49.85 -12.49
C PHE A 78 20.89 -48.97 -11.23
N ASN A 79 20.06 -49.27 -10.23
CA ASN A 79 20.27 -49.20 -8.78
C ASN A 79 19.59 -48.04 -8.01
N ASN A 80 18.87 -48.48 -6.96
CA ASN A 80 18.30 -47.75 -5.82
C ASN A 80 16.84 -47.29 -5.95
N GLN A 81 15.96 -48.16 -5.46
CA GLN A 81 14.50 -48.06 -5.43
C GLN A 81 13.94 -47.09 -4.35
N ALA A 82 14.77 -46.18 -3.82
CA ALA A 82 14.41 -45.38 -2.64
C ALA A 82 14.08 -43.90 -2.94
N GLU A 83 14.34 -43.39 -4.14
CA GLU A 83 14.06 -41.97 -4.44
C GLU A 83 13.84 -41.75 -5.95
N LYS A 84 12.80 -42.38 -6.50
CA LYS A 84 12.32 -42.04 -7.86
C LYS A 84 11.55 -40.72 -7.78
N SER A 85 12.27 -39.61 -7.65
CA SER A 85 11.72 -38.27 -7.77
C SER A 85 11.24 -38.09 -9.22
N GLU A 86 9.96 -38.39 -9.46
CA GLU A 86 9.29 -38.05 -10.71
C GLU A 86 9.49 -36.56 -10.98
N ARG A 87 10.20 -36.22 -12.06
CA ARG A 87 10.34 -34.82 -12.46
C ARG A 87 8.97 -34.32 -12.89
N ARG A 88 8.45 -33.34 -12.15
CA ARG A 88 7.14 -32.73 -12.41
C ARG A 88 7.32 -31.37 -13.04
N ARG A 89 6.78 -31.16 -14.23
CA ARG A 89 6.71 -29.83 -14.86
C ARG A 89 5.36 -29.18 -14.58
N PRO A 90 5.30 -27.92 -14.15
CA PRO A 90 4.04 -27.25 -13.87
C PRO A 90 3.23 -27.03 -15.15
N LEU A 91 1.91 -27.15 -15.03
CA LEU A 91 0.95 -26.66 -16.02
C LEU A 91 0.35 -25.37 -15.51
N TYR A 92 0.63 -24.27 -16.20
CA TYR A 92 0.10 -22.96 -15.87
C TYR A 92 -1.27 -22.74 -16.50
N VAL A 93 -2.14 -22.06 -15.76
CA VAL A 93 -3.46 -21.66 -16.25
C VAL A 93 -3.29 -20.50 -17.24
N CYS A 94 -3.76 -20.70 -18.46
CA CYS A 94 -3.78 -19.67 -19.49
C CYS A 94 -5.20 -19.46 -20.04
N ARG A 95 -5.45 -18.31 -20.64
CA ARG A 95 -6.67 -18.04 -21.41
C ARG A 95 -6.37 -17.52 -22.81
N VAL A 96 -7.28 -17.80 -23.73
CA VAL A 96 -7.24 -17.33 -25.11
C VAL A 96 -8.62 -16.81 -25.52
N LEU A 97 -8.65 -15.74 -26.30
CA LEU A 97 -9.85 -15.28 -26.97
C LEU A 97 -10.06 -16.08 -28.26
N HIS A 98 -10.93 -17.09 -28.21
CA HIS A 98 -11.30 -17.91 -29.37
C HIS A 98 -12.69 -17.52 -29.87
N THR A 99 -12.82 -17.09 -31.12
CA THR A 99 -14.11 -16.80 -31.76
C THR A 99 -15.01 -15.90 -30.87
N ALA A 100 -14.40 -14.83 -30.33
CA ALA A 100 -15.02 -13.85 -29.42
C ALA A 100 -15.41 -14.34 -28.02
N VAL A 101 -14.91 -15.50 -27.57
CA VAL A 101 -15.13 -16.03 -26.23
C VAL A 101 -13.80 -16.37 -25.57
N TRP A 102 -13.63 -15.99 -24.31
CA TRP A 102 -12.46 -16.40 -23.53
C TRP A 102 -12.60 -17.84 -23.05
N VAL A 103 -11.55 -18.63 -23.29
CA VAL A 103 -11.46 -20.03 -22.89
C VAL A 103 -10.18 -20.28 -22.13
N ALA A 104 -10.26 -21.07 -21.06
CA ALA A 104 -9.09 -21.53 -20.32
C ALA A 104 -8.47 -22.76 -20.98
N GLY A 105 -7.16 -22.90 -20.76
CA GLY A 105 -6.41 -24.09 -21.05
C GLY A 105 -5.12 -24.13 -20.27
N SER A 106 -4.14 -24.87 -20.80
CA SER A 106 -2.86 -25.10 -20.14
C SER A 106 -1.68 -24.62 -20.98
N GLN A 107 -0.72 -23.99 -20.31
CA GLN A 107 0.64 -23.78 -20.81
C GLN A 107 1.58 -24.72 -20.06
N LYS A 108 2.33 -25.55 -20.79
CA LYS A 108 3.20 -26.56 -20.19
C LYS A 108 4.61 -26.00 -19.93
N GLY A 109 5.02 -25.92 -18.67
CA GLY A 109 6.35 -25.46 -18.28
C GLY A 109 6.70 -24.12 -18.92
N ASP A 110 7.78 -24.09 -19.70
CA ASP A 110 8.25 -22.89 -20.43
C ASP A 110 7.82 -22.85 -21.90
N GLU A 111 6.93 -23.77 -22.33
CA GLU A 111 6.41 -23.76 -23.69
C GLU A 111 5.69 -22.43 -23.97
N GLN A 112 5.98 -21.81 -25.12
CA GLN A 112 5.40 -20.52 -25.49
C GLN A 112 4.01 -20.66 -26.15
N ARG A 113 3.25 -21.70 -25.77
CA ARG A 113 1.93 -21.99 -26.34
C ARG A 113 0.93 -22.31 -25.25
N CYS A 114 -0.27 -21.79 -25.43
CA CYS A 114 -1.44 -22.15 -24.64
C CYS A 114 -2.33 -23.06 -25.47
N THR A 115 -2.62 -24.26 -24.97
CA THR A 115 -3.52 -25.21 -25.62
C THR A 115 -4.88 -25.14 -24.97
N VAL A 116 -5.91 -24.84 -25.77
CA VAL A 116 -7.30 -24.65 -25.33
C VAL A 116 -8.24 -25.51 -26.16
N THR A 117 -9.47 -25.68 -25.67
CA THR A 117 -10.52 -26.40 -26.38
C THR A 117 -11.86 -25.72 -26.29
N ILE A 118 -12.61 -25.77 -27.39
CA ILE A 118 -13.98 -25.26 -27.48
C ILE A 118 -14.71 -25.91 -28.65
N HIS A 119 -15.92 -26.43 -28.38
CA HIS A 119 -16.84 -26.97 -29.39
C HIS A 119 -16.27 -28.10 -30.28
N GLY A 120 -15.51 -29.02 -29.70
CA GLY A 120 -14.88 -30.17 -30.36
C GLY A 120 -13.51 -29.87 -30.95
N ASN A 121 -13.00 -28.63 -30.85
CA ASN A 121 -11.79 -28.20 -31.52
C ASN A 121 -10.67 -27.89 -30.51
N VAL A 122 -9.53 -28.56 -30.67
CA VAL A 122 -8.34 -28.34 -29.86
C VAL A 122 -7.36 -27.50 -30.67
N GLN A 123 -6.94 -26.37 -30.11
CA GLN A 123 -6.04 -25.43 -30.77
C GLN A 123 -5.00 -24.90 -29.81
N SER A 124 -3.82 -24.64 -30.36
CA SER A 124 -2.69 -24.06 -29.65
C SER A 124 -2.42 -22.64 -30.16
N TYR A 125 -2.22 -21.71 -29.24
CA TYR A 125 -2.05 -20.29 -29.51
C TYR A 125 -0.73 -19.77 -28.98
N ASP A 126 -0.04 -18.95 -29.77
CA ASP A 126 1.16 -18.23 -29.32
C ASP A 126 0.81 -16.91 -28.61
N LYS A 127 -0.40 -16.36 -28.84
CA LYS A 127 -0.93 -15.17 -28.17
C LYS A 127 -1.99 -15.56 -27.14
N TYR A 128 -1.66 -15.40 -25.87
CA TYR A 128 -2.50 -15.77 -24.74
C TYR A 128 -2.12 -14.98 -23.50
N ASP A 129 -3.00 -15.04 -22.49
CA ASP A 129 -2.73 -14.49 -21.16
C ASP A 129 -2.51 -15.63 -20.16
N LEU A 130 -1.67 -15.39 -19.18
CA LEU A 130 -1.45 -16.25 -18.03
C LEU A 130 -2.15 -15.70 -16.80
N LEU A 131 -2.64 -16.59 -15.94
CA LEU A 131 -3.24 -16.19 -14.68
C LEU A 131 -2.14 -15.92 -13.64
N GLU A 132 -1.91 -14.66 -13.34
CA GLU A 132 -0.93 -14.19 -12.36
C GLU A 132 -1.57 -14.10 -10.96
N ASN A 133 -0.87 -14.66 -9.96
CA ASN A 133 -1.11 -14.36 -8.55
C ASN A 133 -0.23 -13.19 -8.14
N VAL A 134 -0.80 -11.99 -8.15
CA VAL A 134 -0.06 -10.74 -7.99
C VAL A 134 0.58 -10.70 -6.60
N ASP A 135 1.91 -10.63 -6.55
CA ASP A 135 2.70 -10.59 -5.31
C ASP A 135 2.34 -11.72 -4.31
N SER A 136 1.95 -12.89 -4.84
CA SER A 136 1.50 -14.04 -4.02
C SER A 136 0.30 -13.73 -3.10
N ALA A 137 -0.45 -12.66 -3.40
CA ALA A 137 -1.45 -12.11 -2.50
C ALA A 137 -2.73 -12.93 -2.44
N ALA A 138 -3.11 -13.56 -3.55
CA ALA A 138 -4.31 -14.38 -3.62
C ALA A 138 -4.05 -15.73 -2.96
N ARG A 139 -5.02 -16.19 -2.17
CA ARG A 139 -5.11 -17.59 -1.76
C ARG A 139 -6.00 -18.33 -2.73
N VAL A 140 -5.37 -19.04 -3.67
CA VAL A 140 -6.07 -19.84 -4.67
C VAL A 140 -6.06 -21.31 -4.27
N ASN A 141 -7.23 -21.93 -4.29
CA ASN A 141 -7.43 -23.35 -4.04
C ASN A 141 -8.30 -23.97 -5.12
N TRP A 142 -8.21 -25.29 -5.27
CA TRP A 142 -9.06 -26.06 -6.17
C TRP A 142 -10.16 -26.72 -5.35
N GLU A 143 -11.41 -26.33 -5.60
CA GLU A 143 -12.58 -26.85 -4.88
C GLU A 143 -13.35 -27.83 -5.75
N HIS A 144 -13.67 -28.99 -5.17
CA HIS A 144 -14.40 -30.04 -5.88
C HIS A 144 -15.79 -29.57 -6.30
N TRP A 145 -16.08 -29.71 -7.59
CA TRP A 145 -17.34 -29.34 -8.21
C TRP A 145 -17.93 -30.54 -8.98
N ASP A 146 -19.25 -30.65 -8.94
CA ASP A 146 -20.03 -31.57 -9.77
C ASP A 146 -21.25 -30.86 -10.34
N LYS A 147 -21.84 -31.41 -11.40
CA LYS A 147 -23.00 -30.83 -12.10
C LYS A 147 -24.24 -30.61 -11.23
N TYR A 148 -24.32 -31.21 -10.04
CA TYR A 148 -25.44 -31.05 -9.12
C TYR A 148 -25.17 -29.96 -8.08
N LYS A 149 -23.92 -29.52 -7.94
CA LYS A 149 -23.50 -28.42 -7.08
C LYS A 149 -23.49 -27.10 -7.82
N ASN A 150 -23.86 -26.04 -7.10
CA ASN A 150 -23.63 -24.69 -7.57
C ASN A 150 -22.13 -24.41 -7.65
N THR A 151 -21.76 -23.50 -8.56
CA THR A 151 -20.39 -22.98 -8.62
C THR A 151 -20.01 -22.35 -7.28
N PRO A 152 -18.85 -22.71 -6.71
CA PRO A 152 -18.44 -22.19 -5.40
C PRO A 152 -18.25 -20.68 -5.40
N VAL A 153 -18.40 -20.07 -4.22
CA VAL A 153 -18.06 -18.66 -4.01
C VAL A 153 -16.55 -18.48 -4.15
N GLY A 154 -16.12 -17.39 -4.76
CA GLY A 154 -14.73 -17.11 -5.10
C GLY A 154 -14.27 -17.79 -6.40
N ALA A 155 -15.14 -18.53 -7.09
CA ALA A 155 -14.79 -19.18 -8.35
C ALA A 155 -14.26 -18.17 -9.38
N VAL A 156 -13.07 -18.44 -9.90
CA VAL A 156 -12.37 -17.58 -10.85
C VAL A 156 -13.02 -17.72 -12.23
N ALA A 157 -13.46 -16.58 -12.76
CA ALA A 157 -14.24 -16.46 -13.98
C ALA A 157 -13.46 -15.77 -15.10
N MET A 158 -13.71 -16.25 -16.31
CA MET A 158 -13.39 -15.62 -17.59
C MET A 158 -14.73 -15.23 -18.21
N GLU A 159 -15.14 -13.98 -17.99
CA GLU A 159 -16.48 -13.51 -18.33
C GLU A 159 -17.58 -14.41 -17.74
N LYS A 160 -18.18 -15.29 -18.54
CA LYS A 160 -19.33 -16.14 -18.13
C LYS A 160 -18.94 -17.59 -17.88
N MET A 161 -17.67 -17.93 -18.06
CA MET A 161 -17.14 -19.28 -17.86
C MET A 161 -16.17 -19.29 -16.68
N PHE A 162 -15.95 -20.44 -16.08
CA PHE A 162 -15.07 -20.58 -14.92
C PHE A 162 -13.86 -21.43 -15.27
N ILE A 163 -12.76 -21.19 -14.56
CA ILE A 163 -11.55 -21.99 -14.69
C ILE A 163 -11.75 -23.27 -13.90
N ALA A 164 -11.57 -24.41 -14.55
CA ALA A 164 -11.76 -25.70 -13.94
C ALA A 164 -10.68 -26.68 -14.39
N ARG A 165 -10.59 -27.82 -13.70
CA ARG A 165 -9.72 -28.92 -14.09
C ARG A 165 -10.40 -30.26 -13.82
N HIS A 166 -10.00 -31.27 -14.57
CA HIS A 166 -10.43 -32.65 -14.34
C HIS A 166 -9.21 -33.51 -13.99
N PRO A 167 -9.27 -34.36 -12.94
CA PRO A 167 -8.18 -35.28 -12.64
C PRO A 167 -7.96 -36.24 -13.80
N ALA A 168 -6.70 -36.45 -14.17
CA ALA A 168 -6.37 -37.44 -15.18
C ALA A 168 -6.59 -38.84 -14.61
N LYS A 169 -7.44 -39.64 -15.25
CA LYS A 169 -7.74 -41.01 -14.83
C LYS A 169 -6.83 -41.97 -15.58
N THR A 170 -6.18 -42.87 -14.85
CA THR A 170 -5.51 -44.02 -15.46
C THR A 170 -6.58 -45.00 -15.92
N ASP A 171 -6.71 -45.20 -17.24
CA ASP A 171 -7.47 -46.34 -17.73
C ASP A 171 -6.78 -47.63 -17.28
N LYS A 172 -7.57 -48.63 -16.86
CA LYS A 172 -7.07 -49.92 -16.33
C LYS A 172 -6.13 -50.67 -17.30
N ASN A 173 -6.09 -50.25 -18.57
CA ASN A 173 -5.28 -50.84 -19.65
C ASN A 173 -4.27 -49.86 -20.28
N ALA A 174 -4.14 -48.62 -19.79
CA ALA A 174 -3.23 -47.61 -20.35
C ALA A 174 -2.02 -47.37 -19.45
N SER A 175 -0.95 -46.79 -20.02
CA SER A 175 0.17 -46.28 -19.23
C SER A 175 -0.30 -45.24 -18.22
N SER A 176 0.48 -45.01 -17.16
CA SER A 176 0.22 -43.94 -16.20
C SER A 176 -0.06 -42.61 -16.93
N PRO A 177 -1.05 -41.81 -16.48
CA PRO A 177 -1.40 -40.58 -17.14
C PRO A 177 -0.22 -39.61 -17.12
N ARG A 178 0.05 -38.97 -18.28
CA ARG A 178 1.15 -37.99 -18.44
C ARG A 178 0.94 -36.71 -17.64
N TYR A 179 -0.29 -36.45 -17.21
CA TYR A 179 -0.66 -35.27 -16.44
C TYR A 179 -1.37 -35.70 -15.16
N THR A 180 -1.30 -34.88 -14.13
CA THR A 180 -2.11 -35.06 -12.91
C THR A 180 -3.54 -34.57 -13.11
N HIS A 181 -3.70 -33.44 -13.81
CA HIS A 181 -4.99 -32.82 -14.09
C HIS A 181 -4.96 -32.18 -15.48
N TYR A 182 -6.10 -32.20 -16.16
CA TYR A 182 -6.34 -31.48 -17.40
C TYR A 182 -7.04 -30.16 -17.07
N ILE A 183 -6.42 -29.02 -17.42
CA ILE A 183 -6.99 -27.68 -17.20
C ILE A 183 -7.96 -27.38 -18.33
N GLY A 184 -9.10 -26.77 -18.00
CA GLY A 184 -10.14 -26.49 -18.95
C GLY A 184 -11.13 -25.44 -18.46
N THR A 185 -12.29 -25.44 -19.11
CA THR A 185 -13.31 -24.41 -18.94
C THR A 185 -14.62 -25.03 -18.47
N LEU A 186 -15.15 -24.54 -17.35
CA LEU A 186 -16.48 -24.88 -16.88
C LEU A 186 -17.50 -23.91 -17.49
N ASN A 187 -18.44 -24.48 -18.25
CA ASN A 187 -19.55 -23.74 -18.84
C ASN A 187 -20.89 -24.07 -18.14
N LYS A 188 -21.45 -23.10 -17.41
CA LYS A 188 -22.72 -23.26 -16.68
C LYS A 188 -23.95 -23.32 -17.60
N ARG A 189 -23.86 -22.87 -18.86
CA ARG A 189 -25.01 -22.79 -19.76
C ARG A 189 -25.48 -24.16 -20.27
N ILE A 190 -24.58 -25.14 -20.36
CA ILE A 190 -24.86 -26.46 -20.97
C ILE A 190 -24.82 -27.53 -19.87
N LEU A 191 -25.84 -27.58 -19.02
CA LEU A 191 -25.99 -28.59 -17.94
C LEU A 191 -24.81 -28.67 -16.95
N GLY A 192 -23.89 -27.71 -16.97
CA GLY A 192 -22.63 -27.74 -16.25
C GLY A 192 -21.71 -28.84 -16.76
N SER A 193 -20.73 -28.50 -17.60
CA SER A 193 -19.66 -29.41 -17.99
C SER A 193 -18.31 -28.71 -18.04
N ILE A 194 -17.26 -29.46 -17.75
CA ILE A 194 -15.87 -29.02 -17.88
C ILE A 194 -15.36 -29.56 -19.21
N SER A 195 -15.06 -28.69 -20.17
CA SER A 195 -14.34 -29.04 -21.41
C SER A 195 -12.85 -28.91 -21.18
N TYR A 196 -12.07 -29.95 -21.49
CA TYR A 196 -10.61 -29.97 -21.34
C TYR A 196 -9.93 -30.77 -22.46
N VAL A 197 -8.62 -30.57 -22.60
CA VAL A 197 -7.78 -31.25 -23.58
C VAL A 197 -7.06 -32.43 -22.92
N LYS A 198 -7.18 -33.62 -23.50
CA LYS A 198 -6.42 -34.81 -23.10
C LYS A 198 -4.99 -34.79 -23.62
N ASP A 199 -4.20 -35.74 -23.14
CA ASP A 199 -2.82 -35.98 -23.57
C ASP A 199 -2.69 -36.46 -25.02
N ASP A 200 -3.73 -37.05 -25.59
CA ASP A 200 -3.81 -37.41 -27.01
C ASP A 200 -4.20 -36.23 -27.92
N GLY A 201 -4.45 -35.04 -27.33
CA GLY A 201 -4.86 -33.84 -28.05
C GLY A 201 -6.35 -33.82 -28.43
N THR A 202 -7.16 -34.71 -27.86
CA THR A 202 -8.63 -34.70 -28.06
C THR A 202 -9.35 -33.87 -26.99
N GLU A 203 -10.53 -33.36 -27.35
CA GLU A 203 -11.44 -32.74 -26.37
C GLU A 203 -12.25 -33.81 -25.67
N GLU A 204 -12.38 -33.69 -24.35
CA GLU A 204 -13.38 -34.41 -23.57
C GLU A 204 -14.17 -33.46 -22.68
N THR A 205 -15.37 -33.90 -22.29
CA THR A 205 -16.21 -33.19 -21.32
C THR A 205 -16.45 -34.06 -20.09
N ALA A 206 -16.29 -33.46 -18.91
CA ALA A 206 -16.64 -34.10 -17.64
C ALA A 206 -17.78 -33.37 -16.92
N LYS A 207 -18.49 -34.09 -16.06
CA LYS A 207 -19.60 -33.59 -15.22
C LYS A 207 -19.18 -33.39 -13.76
N ASP A 208 -17.90 -33.58 -13.48
CA ASP A 208 -17.25 -33.50 -12.18
C ASP A 208 -15.79 -33.06 -12.39
N GLY A 209 -15.20 -32.44 -11.37
CA GLY A 209 -13.81 -31.99 -11.39
C GLY A 209 -13.55 -31.03 -10.23
N ASP A 210 -12.63 -30.09 -10.43
CA ASP A 210 -12.37 -29.00 -9.50
C ASP A 210 -12.51 -27.65 -10.21
N VAL A 211 -12.95 -26.64 -9.48
CA VAL A 211 -13.02 -25.23 -9.93
C VAL A 211 -11.96 -24.44 -9.17
N LEU A 212 -11.28 -23.53 -9.87
CA LEU A 212 -10.33 -22.62 -9.23
C LEU A 212 -11.09 -21.57 -8.42
N VAL A 213 -10.75 -21.45 -7.13
CA VAL A 213 -11.40 -20.53 -6.20
C VAL A 213 -10.34 -19.63 -5.57
N GLU A 214 -10.58 -18.32 -5.61
CA GLU A 214 -9.87 -17.34 -4.79
C GLU A 214 -10.62 -17.16 -3.47
N THR A 215 -9.93 -17.38 -2.35
CA THR A 215 -10.47 -17.13 -1.02
C THR A 215 -10.07 -15.73 -0.57
N GLU A 216 -11.06 -14.88 -0.31
CA GLU A 216 -10.83 -13.52 0.19
C GLU A 216 -10.52 -13.53 1.71
N PRO A 217 -9.57 -12.70 2.19
CA PRO A 217 -9.32 -12.55 3.62
C PRO A 217 -10.45 -11.78 4.33
N THR A 218 -10.59 -12.01 5.63
CA THR A 218 -11.59 -11.36 6.50
C THR A 218 -11.02 -10.18 7.29
N SER A 219 -9.72 -10.19 7.57
CA SER A 219 -9.01 -9.13 8.30
C SER A 219 -7.51 -9.17 8.02
N TYR A 220 -6.82 -8.10 8.40
CA TYR A 220 -5.38 -7.99 8.27
C TYR A 220 -4.70 -7.67 9.59
N ASP A 221 -3.46 -8.14 9.76
CA ASP A 221 -2.51 -7.58 10.71
C ASP A 221 -1.29 -7.05 9.94
N LEU A 222 -0.89 -5.83 10.22
CA LEU A 222 0.32 -5.25 9.66
C LEU A 222 1.37 -5.14 10.76
N GLU A 223 2.39 -5.99 10.71
CA GLU A 223 3.42 -6.08 11.74
C GLU A 223 4.76 -5.49 11.30
N ASN A 224 5.56 -5.07 12.28
CA ASN A 224 6.89 -4.52 12.09
C ASN A 224 6.90 -3.32 11.13
N VAL A 225 5.90 -2.44 11.24
CA VAL A 225 5.81 -1.25 10.40
C VAL A 225 6.94 -0.29 10.71
N LYS A 226 7.69 0.06 9.66
CA LYS A 226 8.75 1.05 9.67
C LYS A 226 8.33 2.25 8.84
N LEU A 227 8.25 3.43 9.46
CA LEU A 227 7.96 4.68 8.78
C LEU A 227 9.24 5.32 8.25
N ASN A 228 9.27 5.69 6.97
CA ASN A 228 10.43 6.31 6.35
C ASN A 228 10.33 7.85 6.41
N TRP A 229 10.53 8.42 7.60
CA TRP A 229 10.49 9.86 7.82
C TRP A 229 11.47 10.67 6.98
N PRO A 230 12.70 10.20 6.67
CA PRO A 230 13.59 10.92 5.76
C PRO A 230 13.00 11.12 4.36
N LYS A 231 12.03 10.29 3.94
CA LYS A 231 11.29 10.41 2.69
C LYS A 231 9.91 11.05 2.85
N MET A 232 9.64 11.68 3.99
CA MET A 232 8.39 12.40 4.24
C MET A 232 8.22 13.53 3.23
N ARG A 233 6.98 13.69 2.73
CA ARG A 233 6.57 14.79 1.88
C ARG A 233 5.46 15.59 2.55
N VAL A 234 5.63 16.90 2.63
CA VAL A 234 4.53 17.81 2.96
C VAL A 234 3.75 18.11 1.68
N VAL A 235 2.48 17.73 1.64
CA VAL A 235 1.60 17.91 0.48
C VAL A 235 0.95 19.28 0.52
N ASN A 236 0.46 19.69 1.68
CA ASN A 236 -0.16 20.99 1.90
C ASN A 236 0.15 21.48 3.30
N ARG A 237 0.31 22.80 3.46
CA ARG A 237 0.54 23.45 4.74
C ARG A 237 -0.17 24.79 4.74
N THR A 238 -1.14 24.95 5.63
CA THR A 238 -1.94 26.17 5.75
C THR A 238 -1.79 26.74 7.14
N SER A 239 -1.31 27.98 7.25
CA SER A 239 -1.26 28.71 8.52
C SER A 239 -2.67 29.15 8.90
N LEU A 240 -3.06 28.89 10.14
CA LEU A 240 -4.35 29.23 10.72
C LEU A 240 -4.15 30.02 12.01
N GLU A 241 -4.90 31.10 12.18
CA GLU A 241 -5.11 31.72 13.48
C GLU A 241 -6.22 30.95 14.18
N LEU A 242 -5.90 30.33 15.32
CA LEU A 242 -6.79 29.46 16.07
C LEU A 242 -7.71 30.25 16.99
N ASP A 243 -7.15 31.24 17.69
CA ASP A 243 -7.86 32.07 18.65
C ASP A 243 -7.04 33.32 18.98
N ASN A 244 -7.70 34.36 19.49
CA ASN A 244 -7.04 35.57 19.98
C ASN A 244 -7.59 36.00 21.34
N ALA A 245 -6.71 36.50 22.19
CA ALA A 245 -7.12 36.99 23.50
C ALA A 245 -6.18 38.03 24.05
N THR A 246 -6.75 38.96 24.81
CA THR A 246 -5.99 39.83 25.69
C THR A 246 -5.76 39.15 27.04
N ILE A 247 -4.51 39.19 27.51
CA ILE A 247 -4.09 38.78 28.85
C ILE A 247 -3.73 40.08 29.59
N VAL A 248 -4.26 40.25 30.80
CA VAL A 248 -4.24 41.51 31.53
C VAL A 248 -3.86 41.29 32.98
N ASN A 249 -2.95 42.10 33.52
CA ASN A 249 -2.65 42.19 34.95
C ASN A 249 -3.28 43.46 35.53
N ASP A 250 -4.45 43.30 36.13
CA ASP A 250 -5.18 44.33 36.88
C ASP A 250 -4.76 44.43 38.36
N GLY A 251 -3.86 43.55 38.80
CA GLY A 251 -3.31 43.55 40.14
C GLY A 251 -2.36 44.72 40.41
N THR A 252 -2.01 44.89 41.69
CA THR A 252 -1.05 45.91 42.16
C THR A 252 0.40 45.44 42.12
N GLU A 253 0.65 44.15 41.85
CA GLU A 253 1.97 43.52 41.84
C GLU A 253 2.23 42.79 40.52
N ASN A 254 3.49 42.45 40.26
CA ASN A 254 3.88 41.64 39.10
C ASN A 254 3.31 40.23 39.25
N ALA A 255 2.62 39.75 38.23
CA ALA A 255 1.96 38.44 38.27
C ALA A 255 2.22 37.63 36.99
N THR A 256 2.42 36.33 37.17
CA THR A 256 2.41 35.37 36.05
C THR A 256 0.98 34.95 35.77
N ILE A 257 0.46 35.34 34.62
CA ILE A 257 -0.91 35.09 34.21
C ILE A 257 -0.92 33.97 33.18
N ALA A 258 -1.77 32.98 33.42
CA ALA A 258 -1.97 31.85 32.53
C ALA A 258 -3.34 31.95 31.83
N LYS A 259 -3.37 31.73 30.52
CA LYS A 259 -4.61 31.64 29.74
C LYS A 259 -4.61 30.40 28.86
N ALA A 260 -5.67 29.61 28.95
CA ALA A 260 -5.87 28.41 28.15
C ALA A 260 -6.66 28.74 26.87
N PHE A 261 -6.14 28.32 25.73
CA PHE A 261 -6.75 28.45 24.41
C PHE A 261 -7.22 27.06 23.95
N GLY A 262 -8.53 26.85 23.88
CA GLY A 262 -9.09 25.61 23.36
C GLY A 262 -9.35 25.72 21.86
N TYR A 263 -8.81 24.80 21.07
CA TYR A 263 -9.00 24.78 19.62
C TYR A 263 -9.45 23.40 19.14
N LYS A 264 -10.24 23.40 18.07
CA LYS A 264 -10.76 22.18 17.44
C LYS A 264 -10.18 22.05 16.05
N TYR A 265 -9.80 20.83 15.68
CA TYR A 265 -9.33 20.54 14.33
C TYR A 265 -9.78 19.16 13.89
N LYS A 266 -9.83 18.98 12.58
CA LYS A 266 -10.12 17.71 11.95
C LYS A 266 -8.81 16.95 11.78
N TYR A 267 -8.64 15.87 12.52
CA TYR A 267 -7.56 14.92 12.32
C TYR A 267 -8.00 13.91 11.26
N SER A 268 -7.10 13.53 10.36
CA SER A 268 -7.36 12.42 9.48
C SER A 268 -6.12 11.61 9.17
N ILE A 269 -6.32 10.30 9.02
CA ILE A 269 -5.27 9.33 8.74
C ILE A 269 -5.74 8.40 7.64
N TYR A 270 -4.83 8.05 6.75
CA TYR A 270 -5.09 7.16 5.64
C TYR A 270 -3.88 6.24 5.44
N TRP A 271 -4.15 4.94 5.47
CA TRP A 271 -3.17 3.93 5.10
C TRP A 271 -3.45 3.52 3.66
N GLY A 272 -2.50 3.79 2.78
CA GLY A 272 -2.62 3.52 1.35
C GLY A 272 -3.12 2.12 1.06
N GLN A 273 -3.94 1.98 0.00
CA GLN A 273 -4.51 0.70 -0.42
C GLN A 273 -3.45 -0.40 -0.61
N GLY A 274 -2.25 -0.05 -1.08
CA GLY A 274 -1.24 -1.02 -1.49
C GLY A 274 -1.65 -1.81 -2.74
N HIS A 275 -0.72 -2.58 -3.28
CA HIS A 275 -0.98 -3.43 -4.45
C HIS A 275 -1.49 -4.80 -4.00
N ALA A 276 -2.54 -5.30 -4.66
CA ALA A 276 -3.16 -6.60 -4.35
C ALA A 276 -3.66 -6.76 -2.89
N ILE A 277 -4.32 -5.73 -2.35
CA ILE A 277 -4.91 -5.76 -1.00
C ILE A 277 -6.37 -5.27 -1.09
N LEU A 278 -7.28 -6.00 -0.45
CA LEU A 278 -8.69 -5.60 -0.36
C LEU A 278 -8.86 -4.39 0.55
N LYS A 279 -9.75 -3.48 0.15
CA LYS A 279 -10.10 -2.28 0.92
C LYS A 279 -11.21 -2.57 1.92
N GLY A 280 -11.25 -1.78 2.99
CA GLY A 280 -12.35 -1.78 3.94
C GLY A 280 -12.37 -2.96 4.91
N LEU A 281 -11.33 -3.80 4.91
CA LEU A 281 -11.16 -4.82 5.94
C LEU A 281 -10.59 -4.22 7.22
N ASN A 282 -10.96 -4.81 8.36
CA ASN A 282 -10.45 -4.41 9.65
C ASN A 282 -8.97 -4.82 9.78
N THR A 283 -8.15 -3.87 10.19
CA THR A 283 -6.70 -4.02 10.28
C THR A 283 -6.17 -3.58 11.63
N SER A 284 -5.33 -4.42 12.23
CA SER A 284 -4.48 -4.04 13.36
C SER A 284 -3.06 -3.77 12.88
N ILE A 285 -2.45 -2.67 13.31
CA ILE A 285 -1.12 -2.24 12.89
C ILE A 285 -0.20 -2.20 14.10
N LYS A 286 0.89 -2.96 14.07
CA LYS A 286 1.96 -2.93 15.08
C LYS A 286 3.22 -2.31 14.47
N LEU A 287 3.62 -1.17 15.03
CA LEU A 287 4.85 -0.49 14.66
C LEU A 287 6.06 -1.17 15.31
N THR A 288 7.25 -0.93 14.76
CA THR A 288 8.49 -1.48 15.32
C THR A 288 8.83 -0.98 16.72
N ASN A 289 8.23 0.13 17.17
CA ASN A 289 8.35 0.62 18.54
C ASN A 289 7.35 -0.02 19.53
N GLY A 290 6.58 -1.01 19.09
CA GLY A 290 5.56 -1.69 19.90
C GLY A 290 4.22 -0.97 19.97
N THR A 291 4.08 0.21 19.36
CA THR A 291 2.78 0.91 19.28
C THR A 291 1.81 0.07 18.44
N ALA A 292 0.68 -0.29 19.04
CA ALA A 292 -0.39 -1.00 18.36
C ALA A 292 -1.55 -0.04 18.08
N LEU A 293 -1.96 0.04 16.82
CA LEU A 293 -3.18 0.69 16.38
C LEU A 293 -4.19 -0.40 16.05
N SER A 294 -5.36 -0.35 16.66
CA SER A 294 -6.43 -1.33 16.41
C SER A 294 -7.61 -0.67 15.71
N ASN A 295 -8.42 -1.49 15.04
CA ASN A 295 -9.67 -1.07 14.41
C ASN A 295 -9.52 -0.08 13.26
N ILE A 296 -8.43 -0.19 12.49
CA ILE A 296 -8.21 0.64 11.30
C ILE A 296 -8.91 0.00 10.11
N MET A 297 -9.69 0.78 9.36
CA MET A 297 -10.22 0.35 8.07
C MET A 297 -9.18 0.53 6.96
N TRP A 298 -8.65 -0.59 6.44
CA TRP A 298 -7.62 -0.55 5.41
C TRP A 298 -8.05 0.22 4.17
N GLY A 299 -7.14 1.03 3.60
CA GLY A 299 -7.40 1.74 2.36
C GLY A 299 -8.57 2.72 2.42
N THR A 300 -8.98 3.13 3.62
CA THR A 300 -10.04 4.12 3.87
C THR A 300 -9.50 5.25 4.73
N LYS A 301 -9.90 6.49 4.41
CA LYS A 301 -9.48 7.67 5.17
C LYS A 301 -10.35 7.79 6.42
N GLU A 302 -9.74 7.66 7.58
CA GLU A 302 -10.38 7.89 8.86
C GLU A 302 -10.29 9.37 9.23
N THR A 303 -11.34 9.87 9.86
CA THR A 303 -11.44 11.28 10.24
C THR A 303 -12.01 11.37 11.64
N SER A 304 -11.36 12.13 12.51
CA SER A 304 -11.85 12.48 13.84
C SER A 304 -11.81 14.00 14.05
N ASN A 305 -12.73 14.52 14.86
CA ASN A 305 -12.68 15.91 15.31
C ASN A 305 -12.01 15.92 16.68
N ASN A 306 -10.79 16.41 16.74
CA ASN A 306 -10.03 16.51 17.97
C ASN A 306 -10.18 17.90 18.57
N THR A 307 -10.10 17.97 19.90
CA THR A 307 -10.13 19.22 20.65
C THR A 307 -8.95 19.25 21.59
N ASP A 308 -8.05 20.20 21.38
CA ASP A 308 -6.84 20.34 22.18
C ASP A 308 -6.82 21.70 22.88
N ILE A 309 -6.04 21.80 23.96
CA ILE A 309 -5.91 23.02 24.77
C ILE A 309 -4.44 23.41 24.83
N TYR A 310 -4.14 24.67 24.51
CA TYR A 310 -2.82 25.26 24.62
C TYR A 310 -2.81 26.34 25.69
N THR A 311 -2.00 26.18 26.74
CA THR A 311 -1.92 27.15 27.85
C THR A 311 -0.73 28.08 27.67
N VAL A 312 -1.00 29.37 27.51
CA VAL A 312 0.00 30.44 27.46
C VAL A 312 0.23 30.98 28.87
N LYS A 313 1.49 31.13 29.28
CA LYS A 313 1.87 31.74 30.56
C LYS A 313 2.80 32.93 30.30
N ILE A 314 2.49 34.09 30.88
CA ILE A 314 3.28 35.31 30.72
C ILE A 314 3.33 36.11 32.02
N ASN A 315 4.50 36.69 32.33
CA ASN A 315 4.66 37.60 33.46
C ASN A 315 4.41 39.04 33.01
N LEU A 316 3.49 39.73 33.68
CA LEU A 316 3.08 41.09 33.36
C LEU A 316 3.24 42.02 34.57
N LEU A 317 3.68 43.25 34.31
CA LEU A 317 3.72 44.32 35.31
C LEU A 317 2.29 44.75 35.69
N PRO A 318 2.07 45.32 36.90
CA PRO A 318 0.77 45.80 37.30
C PRO A 318 0.25 46.88 36.34
N GLY A 319 -1.04 46.79 36.00
CA GLY A 319 -1.70 47.72 35.08
C GLY A 319 -1.25 47.57 33.62
N THR A 320 -0.74 46.40 33.21
CA THR A 320 -0.36 46.13 31.81
C THR A 320 -1.17 45.01 31.17
N GLY A 321 -1.29 45.05 29.85
CA GLY A 321 -1.95 44.02 29.05
C GLY A 321 -1.18 43.70 27.78
N ILE A 322 -1.47 42.54 27.21
CA ILE A 322 -0.86 42.05 25.98
C ILE A 322 -1.91 41.30 25.15
N ASN A 323 -1.88 41.51 23.84
CA ASN A 323 -2.69 40.73 22.91
C ASN A 323 -1.90 39.50 22.45
N VAL A 324 -2.52 38.33 22.53
CA VAL A 324 -1.92 37.06 22.14
C VAL A 324 -2.81 36.40 21.09
N SER A 325 -2.24 36.08 19.94
CA SER A 325 -2.90 35.26 18.92
C SER A 325 -2.26 33.89 18.88
N LEU A 326 -3.05 32.82 19.03
CA LEU A 326 -2.58 31.46 18.86
C LEU A 326 -2.61 31.11 17.37
N VAL A 327 -1.47 30.73 16.81
CA VAL A 327 -1.38 30.30 15.41
C VAL A 327 -0.87 28.87 15.32
N ALA A 328 -1.25 28.18 14.26
CA ALA A 328 -0.77 26.84 13.97
C ALA A 328 -0.75 26.58 12.46
N ASN A 329 -0.13 25.48 12.05
CA ASN A 329 -0.09 25.03 10.67
C ASN A 329 -0.88 23.75 10.52
N TYR A 330 -2.01 23.81 9.82
CA TYR A 330 -2.73 22.63 9.39
C TYR A 330 -1.97 21.99 8.23
N THR A 331 -1.37 20.83 8.47
CA THR A 331 -0.42 20.20 7.56
C THR A 331 -0.92 18.85 7.11
N SER A 332 -0.91 18.62 5.80
CA SER A 332 -1.07 17.32 5.18
C SER A 332 0.31 16.78 4.80
N MET A 333 0.64 15.60 5.29
CA MET A 333 1.91 14.93 5.03
C MET A 333 1.71 13.49 4.58
N GLU A 334 2.65 13.01 3.79
CA GLU A 334 2.73 11.63 3.32
C GLU A 334 4.08 11.03 3.73
N VAL A 335 4.04 9.85 4.33
CA VAL A 335 5.22 9.12 4.80
C VAL A 335 5.17 7.70 4.20
N PRO A 336 6.16 7.30 3.40
CA PRO A 336 6.28 5.92 2.93
C PRO A 336 6.53 4.97 4.11
N TYR A 337 5.99 3.76 4.05
CA TYR A 337 6.23 2.72 5.05
C TYR A 337 6.50 1.36 4.42
N SER A 338 7.11 0.47 5.19
CA SER A 338 7.21 -0.96 4.88
C SER A 338 6.82 -1.80 6.09
N GLY A 339 6.32 -3.01 5.86
CA GLY A 339 5.90 -3.92 6.92
C GLY A 339 5.47 -5.30 6.41
N LYS A 340 5.23 -6.22 7.33
CA LYS A 340 4.74 -7.57 7.04
C LYS A 340 3.22 -7.59 7.19
N LEU A 341 2.51 -7.74 6.08
CA LEU A 341 1.06 -7.93 6.07
C LEU A 341 0.74 -9.40 6.30
N ILE A 342 -0.12 -9.69 7.27
CA ILE A 342 -0.69 -11.00 7.57
C ILE A 342 -2.18 -10.92 7.23
N SER A 343 -2.63 -11.81 6.36
CA SER A 343 -4.03 -11.94 5.94
C SER A 343 -4.65 -13.11 6.66
N HIS A 344 -5.79 -12.89 7.30
CA HIS A 344 -6.57 -13.91 8.01
C HIS A 344 -7.75 -14.35 7.15
N TYR A 345 -8.02 -15.65 7.11
CA TYR A 345 -9.10 -16.23 6.33
C TYR A 345 -10.15 -16.87 7.23
N GLU A 346 -11.34 -17.13 6.67
CA GLU A 346 -12.50 -17.66 7.41
C GLU A 346 -12.24 -19.05 8.04
N ASP A 347 -11.34 -19.84 7.44
CA ASP A 347 -10.92 -21.16 7.94
C ASP A 347 -9.82 -21.10 9.02
N GLY A 348 -9.39 -19.91 9.42
CA GLY A 348 -8.35 -19.69 10.43
C GLY A 348 -6.92 -19.83 9.92
N GLU A 349 -6.71 -20.14 8.64
CA GLU A 349 -5.38 -20.07 8.05
C GLU A 349 -4.93 -18.62 7.89
N THR A 350 -3.61 -18.42 7.77
CA THR A 350 -3.02 -17.11 7.54
C THR A 350 -2.00 -17.15 6.42
N ARG A 351 -1.88 -16.05 5.68
CA ARG A 351 -0.78 -15.81 4.74
C ARG A 351 -0.07 -14.54 5.09
N SER A 352 1.26 -14.53 4.97
CA SER A 352 2.05 -13.33 5.23
C SER A 352 2.94 -12.95 4.07
N ARG A 353 3.03 -11.65 3.77
CA ARG A 353 3.92 -11.09 2.75
C ARG A 353 4.45 -9.72 3.15
N GLN A 354 5.57 -9.32 2.57
CA GLN A 354 6.10 -7.98 2.75
C GLN A 354 5.37 -6.99 1.85
N ILE A 355 5.00 -5.83 2.39
CA ILE A 355 4.36 -4.76 1.63
C ILE A 355 5.09 -3.44 1.86
N SER A 356 4.94 -2.54 0.89
CA SER A 356 5.28 -1.14 1.05
C SER A 356 4.09 -0.27 0.63
N GLY A 357 3.96 0.89 1.25
CA GLY A 357 2.83 1.77 1.04
C GLY A 357 3.12 3.20 1.47
N ILE A 358 2.08 4.03 1.45
CA ILE A 358 2.13 5.42 1.87
C ILE A 358 1.09 5.63 2.96
N ARG A 359 1.50 6.24 4.07
CA ARG A 359 0.63 6.74 5.13
C ARG A 359 0.44 8.24 4.90
N ALA A 360 -0.80 8.68 4.76
CA ALA A 360 -1.13 10.10 4.70
C ALA A 360 -1.78 10.54 6.01
N GLU A 361 -1.39 11.70 6.52
CA GLU A 361 -1.87 12.27 7.77
C GLU A 361 -2.14 13.76 7.59
N GLU A 362 -3.31 14.21 8.07
CA GLU A 362 -3.66 15.63 8.16
C GLU A 362 -3.89 15.96 9.63
N SER A 363 -3.05 16.85 10.17
CA SER A 363 -3.11 17.25 11.58
C SER A 363 -2.62 18.68 11.78
N MET A 364 -2.79 19.18 13.00
CA MET A 364 -2.31 20.48 13.42
C MET A 364 -0.87 20.39 13.93
N PHE A 365 0.03 21.18 13.34
CA PHE A 365 1.45 21.24 13.71
C PHE A 365 1.86 22.66 14.08
N ASP A 366 2.97 22.79 14.81
CA ASP A 366 3.60 24.07 15.17
C ASP A 366 2.64 25.08 15.83
N VAL A 367 1.82 24.60 16.76
CA VAL A 367 0.92 25.44 17.57
C VAL A 367 1.77 26.33 18.47
N LYS A 368 1.71 27.64 18.26
CA LYS A 368 2.51 28.61 19.00
C LYS A 368 1.76 29.93 19.20
N PRO A 369 1.97 30.62 20.34
CA PRO A 369 1.46 31.96 20.54
C PRO A 369 2.32 32.99 19.81
N ILE A 370 1.68 33.98 19.20
CA ILE A 370 2.29 35.21 18.73
C ILE A 370 1.87 36.32 19.70
N PHE A 371 2.86 36.95 20.32
CA PHE A 371 2.67 38.03 21.28
C PHE A 371 2.73 39.39 20.58
N GLY A 372 1.70 40.21 20.79
CA GLY A 372 1.70 41.63 20.45
C GLY A 372 2.54 42.46 21.43
N PRO A 373 2.61 43.78 21.23
CA PRO A 373 3.32 44.64 22.16
C PRO A 373 2.57 44.75 23.49
N ILE A 374 3.32 44.85 24.60
CA ILE A 374 2.75 45.11 25.93
C ILE A 374 2.35 46.59 26.00
N TYR A 375 1.16 46.86 26.52
CA TYR A 375 0.64 48.21 26.70
C TYR A 375 0.12 48.43 28.12
N PHE A 376 0.18 49.68 28.58
CA PHE A 376 -0.44 50.07 29.84
C PHE A 376 -1.96 50.16 29.69
N LEU A 377 -2.71 49.62 30.64
CA LEU A 377 -4.18 49.62 30.61
C LEU A 377 -4.79 51.01 30.80
N ALA A 378 -4.09 51.90 31.51
CA ALA A 378 -4.58 53.24 31.81
C ALA A 378 -4.65 54.14 30.57
N ASN A 379 -3.73 53.98 29.62
CA ASN A 379 -3.57 54.92 28.50
C ASN A 379 -3.29 54.25 27.14
N TYR A 380 -3.26 52.92 27.08
CA TYR A 380 -2.92 52.12 25.88
C TYR A 380 -1.57 52.48 25.23
N SER A 381 -0.69 53.17 25.96
CA SER A 381 0.67 53.44 25.50
C SER A 381 1.52 52.18 25.60
N LEU A 382 2.44 52.03 24.66
CA LEU A 382 3.35 50.88 24.64
C LEU A 382 4.32 50.98 25.80
N VAL A 383 4.51 49.87 26.51
CA VAL A 383 5.55 49.76 27.53
C VAL A 383 6.89 49.79 26.81
N PRO A 384 7.82 50.73 27.13
CA PRO A 384 9.15 50.77 26.54
C PRO A 384 9.92 49.52 27.00
N THR A 385 9.80 48.44 26.24
CA THR A 385 10.38 47.15 26.60
C THR A 385 11.52 46.87 25.63
N THR A 386 12.73 46.77 26.14
CA THR A 386 13.95 46.46 25.36
C THR A 386 14.23 44.95 25.27
N THR A 387 13.32 44.11 25.77
CA THR A 387 13.54 42.65 25.90
C THR A 387 12.35 41.89 25.34
N ILE A 388 12.61 40.99 24.38
CA ILE A 388 11.60 40.12 23.77
C ILE A 388 11.06 39.18 24.87
N PRO A 389 9.73 39.02 25.03
CA PRO A 389 9.18 38.12 26.04
C PRO A 389 9.65 36.68 25.79
N PRO A 390 9.97 35.92 26.85
CA PRO A 390 10.49 34.56 26.71
C PRO A 390 9.46 33.65 26.02
N THR A 391 9.90 32.97 24.95
CA THR A 391 9.14 31.92 24.27
C THR A 391 8.83 30.81 25.28
N THR A 392 7.54 30.59 25.56
CA THR A 392 7.11 29.55 26.51
C THR A 392 7.15 28.17 25.85
N GLU A 393 7.74 27.18 26.51
CA GLU A 393 7.65 25.78 26.08
C GLU A 393 6.26 25.19 26.40
N PRO A 394 5.74 24.30 25.54
CA PRO A 394 4.39 23.76 25.66
C PRO A 394 4.27 22.83 26.87
N SER A 395 3.34 23.12 27.78
CA SER A 395 2.94 22.17 28.83
C SER A 395 1.52 21.68 28.54
N THR A 396 1.40 20.44 28.06
CA THR A 396 0.13 19.82 27.66
C THR A 396 -0.41 18.95 28.78
N THR A 397 -1.52 19.37 29.41
CA THR A 397 -2.27 18.56 30.37
C THR A 397 -3.31 17.73 29.61
N ALA A 398 -3.27 16.40 29.74
CA ALA A 398 -4.27 15.50 29.17
C ALA A 398 -5.21 14.97 30.27
N THR A 399 -6.49 14.84 29.93
CA THR A 399 -7.52 14.22 30.77
C THR A 399 -7.39 12.69 30.70
N PRO A 400 -7.37 11.94 31.82
CA PRO A 400 -7.17 10.50 31.77
C PRO A 400 -8.43 9.74 31.31
N GLN A 401 -8.26 8.83 30.34
CA GLN A 401 -9.14 7.68 30.14
C GLN A 401 -8.46 6.43 30.71
N ASN A 402 -9.20 5.69 31.54
CA ASN A 402 -8.80 4.46 32.22
C ASN A 402 -8.45 3.33 31.25
N VAL A 403 -7.23 2.81 31.31
CA VAL A 403 -6.93 1.38 31.10
C VAL A 403 -5.77 0.99 32.04
N SER A 404 -5.94 -0.14 32.71
CA SER A 404 -5.13 -0.66 33.82
C SER A 404 -4.00 -1.59 33.36
N ASN A 405 -2.81 -1.40 33.99
CA ASN A 405 -1.79 -2.35 34.50
C ASN A 405 -1.23 -3.47 33.58
N ASP A 406 0.04 -3.90 33.63
CA ASP A 406 1.28 -3.59 34.39
C ASP A 406 2.43 -4.41 33.74
N VAL A 407 3.69 -4.01 34.01
CA VAL A 407 4.92 -4.82 34.22
C VAL A 407 6.17 -4.08 33.72
N ARG A 408 7.07 -3.86 34.69
CA ARG A 408 8.39 -3.22 34.65
C ARG A 408 9.47 -4.07 33.99
N GLN A 409 10.43 -3.43 33.31
CA GLN A 409 11.85 -3.68 33.57
C GLN A 409 12.74 -2.52 33.09
N ASP A 410 13.69 -2.19 33.96
CA ASP A 410 14.63 -1.06 33.96
C ASP A 410 16.00 -1.54 33.47
N TYR A 411 16.70 -0.75 32.65
CA TYR A 411 18.16 -0.68 32.52
C TYR A 411 18.55 0.53 31.65
N GLY A 412 19.48 1.36 32.14
CA GLY A 412 19.82 2.66 31.58
C GLY A 412 21.03 2.75 30.64
N THR A 413 21.17 3.98 30.15
CA THR A 413 22.35 4.70 29.62
C THR A 413 22.84 4.38 28.19
N GLU A 414 22.63 5.29 27.24
CA GLU A 414 23.60 6.33 26.82
C GLU A 414 23.02 7.20 25.68
N GLU A 415 23.42 8.48 25.70
CA GLU A 415 22.94 9.56 24.84
C GLU A 415 23.35 9.37 23.37
N SER A 416 22.35 9.26 22.51
CA SER A 416 22.41 9.79 21.15
C SER A 416 21.00 10.25 20.78
N GLU A 417 20.87 11.45 20.21
CA GLU A 417 19.60 11.97 19.68
C GLU A 417 19.17 11.14 18.46
N HIS A 418 18.71 9.92 18.71
CA HIS A 418 17.89 9.18 17.76
C HIS A 418 16.48 9.77 17.84
N HIS A 419 16.12 10.58 16.85
CA HIS A 419 14.72 10.75 16.50
C HIS A 419 14.14 9.34 16.32
N ASP A 420 13.27 8.90 17.24
CA ASP A 420 12.57 7.63 17.12
C ASP A 420 11.74 7.67 15.84
N GLU A 421 12.25 7.00 14.81
CA GLU A 421 11.72 6.94 13.44
C GLU A 421 10.31 6.31 13.38
N ASN A 422 9.66 6.04 14.51
CA ASN A 422 8.32 5.42 14.56
C ASN A 422 7.33 6.15 15.48
N MET A 423 7.62 7.39 15.87
CA MET A 423 6.68 8.18 16.67
C MET A 423 5.52 8.68 15.80
N ILE A 424 4.37 7.99 15.87
CA ILE A 424 3.09 8.47 15.32
C ILE A 424 2.61 9.74 16.05
N ILE A 425 3.12 9.96 17.26
CA ILE A 425 2.93 11.17 18.06
C ILE A 425 4.26 11.41 18.79
N PRO A 426 4.83 12.63 18.82
CA PRO A 426 6.02 12.89 19.62
C PRO A 426 5.76 12.58 21.10
N ARG A 427 6.56 11.67 21.70
CA ARG A 427 6.62 11.46 23.15
C ARG A 427 6.85 12.80 23.84
N LYS A 428 5.95 13.13 24.76
CA LYS A 428 6.22 14.11 25.82
C LYS A 428 7.41 13.60 26.63
N LYS A 429 8.40 14.46 26.86
CA LYS A 429 9.43 14.22 27.88
C LYS A 429 8.71 14.06 29.23
N SER A 430 8.93 12.94 29.89
CA SER A 430 8.51 12.73 31.27
C SER A 430 9.39 13.60 32.17
N ASP A 431 8.80 14.61 32.81
CA ASP A 431 9.43 15.28 33.95
C ASP A 431 9.46 14.30 35.13
N LEU A 432 10.62 13.65 35.33
CA LEU A 432 10.98 12.99 36.57
C LEU A 432 12.01 13.87 37.29
N SER A 433 11.48 14.62 38.26
CA SER A 433 12.09 15.09 39.50
C SER A 433 13.62 15.03 39.63
N ASN A 434 14.25 16.19 39.85
CA ASN A 434 15.22 16.29 40.93
C ASN A 434 15.30 17.72 41.49
N MET A 435 14.96 17.83 42.78
CA MET A 435 15.15 19.00 43.62
C MET A 435 16.64 19.20 43.92
N GLN A 436 17.03 20.46 43.99
CA GLN A 436 18.31 20.93 44.54
C GLN A 436 18.51 20.47 45.99
N SER A 437 19.75 20.08 46.30
CA SER A 437 20.38 20.44 47.57
C SER A 437 21.78 20.98 47.30
N ASP A 438 21.92 22.24 47.67
CA ASP A 438 23.12 23.07 47.78
C ASP A 438 23.98 22.56 48.94
N ASP A 439 25.30 22.40 48.72
CA ASP A 439 26.32 22.58 49.75
C ASP A 439 27.71 22.64 49.09
N GLY A 440 28.40 23.76 49.32
CA GLY A 440 29.62 24.15 48.62
C GLY A 440 30.95 23.67 49.20
N GLY A 441 32.01 23.88 48.42
CA GLY A 441 33.40 23.93 48.90
C GLY A 441 34.40 23.02 48.15
N PRO A 442 35.71 23.38 48.09
CA PRO A 442 36.40 23.61 46.81
C PRO A 442 37.61 22.69 46.52
N LEU A 443 38.21 22.93 45.32
CA LEU A 443 39.55 22.55 44.82
C LEU A 443 39.65 21.21 44.05
N SER A 444 40.04 21.24 42.77
CA SER A 444 41.47 21.31 42.38
C SER A 444 41.67 21.13 40.87
N LEU A 445 42.55 21.96 40.31
CA LEU A 445 43.18 21.84 39.01
C LEU A 445 44.06 20.58 38.89
N LYS A 446 44.02 19.86 37.75
CA LYS A 446 45.23 19.38 37.04
C LYS A 446 44.97 18.74 35.67
N ASN A 447 45.71 19.27 34.68
CA ASN A 447 46.35 18.67 33.49
C ASN A 447 45.53 17.80 32.50
N LYS A 448 45.41 18.20 31.23
CA LYS A 448 46.42 18.25 30.14
C LYS A 448 46.80 16.85 29.64
N VAL A 449 46.43 16.53 28.39
CA VAL A 449 47.32 16.04 27.32
C VAL A 449 46.58 16.10 25.97
N GLU A 450 47.22 16.78 25.01
CA GLU A 450 46.96 16.78 23.57
C GLU A 450 47.32 15.43 22.94
N VAL A 451 46.59 15.01 21.90
CA VAL A 451 47.19 14.27 20.77
C VAL A 451 46.58 14.76 19.47
N THR A 452 47.45 15.27 18.61
CA THR A 452 47.22 15.70 17.22
C THR A 452 47.84 14.65 16.29
N TYR A 453 47.14 14.21 15.25
CA TYR A 453 47.66 13.74 13.93
C TYR A 453 46.43 13.66 12.99
N SER A 454 46.18 14.63 12.11
CA SER A 454 46.69 14.80 10.73
C SER A 454 46.51 13.57 9.82
N GLY A 455 45.85 13.77 8.68
CA GLY A 455 45.67 12.78 7.62
C GLY A 455 44.71 13.24 6.53
N ALA A 456 45.25 13.98 5.55
CA ALA A 456 44.57 14.44 4.35
C ALA A 456 44.51 13.35 3.24
N SER A 457 43.48 13.37 2.40
CA SER A 457 43.46 13.01 0.96
C SER A 457 41.99 13.00 0.47
N SER A 458 41.53 13.98 -0.31
CA SER A 458 41.67 14.16 -1.76
C SER A 458 40.83 13.21 -2.64
N LEU A 459 39.74 13.78 -3.16
CA LEU A 459 39.28 13.76 -4.57
C LEU A 459 39.26 12.44 -5.35
N LEU A 460 38.06 12.05 -5.82
CA LEU A 460 37.71 11.90 -7.25
C LEU A 460 36.30 11.28 -7.38
N ARG A 461 35.32 12.05 -7.88
CA ARG A 461 34.10 11.50 -8.50
C ARG A 461 33.89 12.16 -9.85
N LEU A 462 34.12 11.37 -10.91
CA LEU A 462 33.68 11.66 -12.27
C LEU A 462 32.16 11.51 -12.34
N ASN A 463 31.48 12.56 -12.80
CA ASN A 463 30.10 12.50 -13.27
C ASN A 463 30.11 12.42 -14.80
N VAL A 464 29.61 11.30 -15.33
CA VAL A 464 29.30 11.12 -16.76
C VAL A 464 27.83 11.49 -16.94
N GLY A 465 27.57 12.55 -17.70
CA GLY A 465 26.23 12.94 -18.14
C GLY A 465 26.02 12.56 -19.61
N LEU A 466 24.94 11.82 -19.89
CA LEU A 466 24.49 11.49 -21.24
C LEU A 466 22.96 11.65 -21.30
N PRO A 467 22.41 12.55 -22.13
CA PRO A 467 20.99 12.52 -22.45
C PRO A 467 20.77 11.81 -23.81
N LEU A 468 19.92 10.78 -23.78
CA LEU A 468 19.33 10.13 -24.94
C LEU A 468 18.33 11.09 -25.61
N LEU A 469 18.54 11.38 -26.89
CA LEU A 469 17.56 12.02 -27.77
C LEU A 469 16.97 10.94 -28.70
N ILE A 470 15.66 10.76 -28.58
CA ILE A 470 14.82 9.85 -29.36
C ILE A 470 14.52 10.54 -30.70
N SER A 471 14.92 9.91 -31.81
CA SER A 471 14.50 10.31 -33.17
C SER A 471 13.67 9.19 -33.79
N LEU A 472 12.38 9.47 -33.95
CA LEU A 472 11.39 8.67 -34.67
C LEU A 472 11.70 8.70 -36.19
N LEU A 473 11.84 7.52 -36.81
CA LEU A 473 11.80 7.32 -38.26
C LEU A 473 10.50 6.58 -38.59
N THR A 474 9.56 7.26 -39.24
CA THR A 474 8.42 6.63 -39.92
C THR A 474 8.67 6.62 -41.42
N VAL A 475 8.84 5.42 -41.96
CA VAL A 475 8.85 5.10 -43.40
C VAL A 475 7.41 5.21 -43.93
N VAL A 476 7.21 6.06 -44.93
CA VAL A 476 5.97 6.11 -45.72
C VAL A 476 6.10 5.08 -46.84
N ASN A 477 5.27 4.05 -46.80
CA ASN A 477 5.04 3.16 -47.94
C ASN A 477 4.30 3.91 -49.04
N LYS A 478 4.90 3.92 -50.24
CA LYS A 478 4.28 4.40 -51.47
C LYS A 478 3.73 3.20 -52.24
N ILE A 479 2.46 3.32 -52.58
CA ILE A 479 1.68 2.46 -53.46
C ILE A 479 2.28 2.48 -54.87
N THR A 480 2.61 1.28 -55.35
CA THR A 480 2.32 0.77 -56.71
C THR A 480 2.28 -0.74 -56.64
#